data_AF-A0A936DMB1-F1
#
_entry.id   AF-A0A936DMB1-F1
#
_cell.length_a   1.000
_cell.length_b   1.000
_cell.length_c   1.000
_cell.angle_alpha   90.00
_cell.angle_beta   90.00
_cell.angle_gamma   90.00
#
_symmetry.space_group_name_H-M   'P 1'
#
loop_
_entity.id
_entity.type
_entity.pdbx_description
1 polymer ?
#
loop_
_entity_poly.entity_id
_entity_poly.type
_entity_poly.pdbx_seq_one_letter_code
_entity_poly.pdbx_strand_id
1 'polypeptide(L)' 'MANATAHDHTHDHHDDHDHKPKGFVNRWLYATNHKDIGTMYLVFSLIMFFVGGLMALFIRAE' A
#
# COMPACT_ATOMS: atom_id res chain seq x y z
N MET A 1 57.41 16.63 -0.65
CA MET A 1 57.18 15.24 -0.18
C MET A 1 55.70 15.13 0.18
N ALA A 2 55.01 14.06 -0.22
CA ALA A 2 53.67 13.64 0.25
C ALA A 2 52.51 14.66 0.17
N ASN A 3 51.25 14.26 -0.04
CA ASN A 3 50.72 13.10 -0.74
C ASN A 3 49.36 13.52 -1.31
N ALA A 4 48.94 12.99 -2.46
CA ALA A 4 47.54 13.15 -2.87
C ALA A 4 46.66 12.33 -1.91
N THR A 5 45.68 12.98 -1.26
CA THR A 5 44.69 12.27 -0.43
C THR A 5 43.88 11.36 -1.35
N ALA A 6 44.16 10.06 -1.26
CA ALA A 6 43.57 9.06 -2.13
C ALA A 6 42.05 8.95 -1.94
N HIS A 7 41.39 8.48 -2.99
CA HIS A 7 39.94 8.38 -3.12
C HIS A 7 39.41 7.16 -2.33
N ASP A 8 39.19 7.33 -1.02
CA ASP A 8 38.68 6.27 -0.15
C ASP A 8 37.16 6.10 -0.33
N HIS A 9 36.78 5.14 -1.17
CA HIS A 9 35.39 4.74 -1.39
C HIS A 9 35.05 3.56 -0.45
N THR A 10 34.65 3.86 0.78
CA THR A 10 34.11 2.84 1.68
C THR A 10 32.77 2.34 1.12
N HIS A 11 32.75 1.09 0.65
CA HIS A 11 31.51 0.41 0.26
C HIS A 11 30.81 -0.10 1.53
N ASP A 12 30.14 0.83 2.24
CA ASP A 12 29.33 0.55 3.42
C ASP A 12 28.04 -0.21 3.04
N HIS A 13 28.20 -1.51 2.81
CA HIS A 13 27.18 -2.48 2.41
C HIS A 13 26.22 -2.80 3.57
N HIS A 14 25.25 -1.90 3.80
CA HIS A 14 24.17 -2.07 4.77
C HIS A 14 22.94 -2.74 4.15
N ASP A 15 23.03 -4.05 3.86
CA ASP A 15 21.91 -4.90 3.41
C ASP A 15 20.95 -5.31 4.56
N ASP A 16 20.66 -4.37 5.48
CA ASP A 16 20.04 -4.65 6.79
C ASP A 16 18.78 -3.81 7.04
N HIS A 17 17.89 -3.77 6.05
CA HIS A 17 16.60 -3.07 6.10
C HIS A 17 15.42 -4.00 5.85
N ASP A 18 15.21 -4.88 6.84
CA ASP A 18 14.05 -5.74 6.99
C ASP A 18 12.76 -4.88 7.20
N HIS A 19 12.24 -4.33 6.11
CA HIS A 19 11.08 -3.42 6.07
C HIS A 19 9.75 -4.15 6.29
N LYS A 20 9.67 -4.86 7.43
CA LYS A 20 8.46 -5.46 8.02
C LYS A 20 7.25 -4.55 7.78
N PRO A 21 6.27 -4.96 6.92
CA PRO A 21 5.24 -4.05 6.40
C PRO A 21 4.21 -3.73 7.47
N LYS A 22 4.53 -2.71 8.29
CA LYS A 22 3.77 -2.21 9.44
C LYS A 22 2.45 -1.56 9.03
N GLY A 23 1.49 -2.41 8.68
CA GLY A 23 0.06 -2.09 8.62
C GLY A 23 -0.37 -1.26 7.42
N PHE A 24 -0.37 -1.85 6.21
CA PHE A 24 -1.10 -1.29 5.06
C PHE A 24 -2.57 -0.96 5.42
N VAL A 25 -3.21 -1.83 6.20
CA VAL A 25 -4.59 -1.64 6.69
C VAL A 25 -4.67 -0.46 7.69
N ASN A 26 -3.73 -0.35 8.63
CA ASN A 26 -3.70 0.75 9.60
C ASN A 26 -3.44 2.10 8.93
N ARG A 27 -2.58 2.12 7.90
CA ARG A 27 -2.30 3.31 7.07
C ARG A 27 -3.56 3.85 6.38
N TRP A 28 -4.47 2.96 5.98
CA TRP A 28 -5.74 3.26 5.31
C TRP A 28 -6.82 3.68 6.33
N LEU A 29 -7.02 2.88 7.39
CA LEU A 29 -8.03 3.14 8.44
C LEU A 29 -7.79 4.44 9.21
N TYR A 30 -6.54 4.88 9.36
CA TYR A 30 -6.18 6.15 10.00
C TYR A 30 -5.81 7.26 8.99
N ALA A 31 -6.17 7.12 7.72
CA ALA A 31 -5.92 8.15 6.72
C ALA A 31 -6.90 9.32 6.84
N THR A 32 -6.47 10.41 7.49
CA THR A 32 -7.19 11.71 7.52
C THR A 32 -7.27 12.41 6.14
N ASN A 33 -6.89 11.73 5.06
CA ASN A 33 -6.84 12.29 3.71
C ASN A 33 -8.07 11.91 2.89
N HIS A 34 -8.72 12.89 2.26
CA HIS A 34 -9.97 12.68 1.51
C HIS A 34 -9.79 11.81 0.25
N LYS A 35 -8.56 11.64 -0.25
CA LYS A 35 -8.26 10.67 -1.33
C LYS A 35 -8.31 9.21 -0.86
N ASP A 36 -7.87 8.96 0.37
CA ASP A 36 -7.88 7.63 0.96
C ASP A 36 -9.29 7.29 1.45
N ILE A 37 -10.00 8.24 2.09
CA ILE A 37 -11.40 8.07 2.49
C ILE A 37 -12.30 7.71 1.29
N GLY A 38 -12.13 8.39 0.15
CA GLY A 38 -12.86 8.10 -1.07
C GLY A 38 -12.56 6.71 -1.64
N THR A 39 -11.31 6.25 -1.50
CA THR A 39 -10.88 4.91 -1.91
C THR A 39 -11.51 3.83 -1.03
N MET A 40 -11.56 4.03 0.30
CA MET A 40 -12.27 3.14 1.22
C MET A 40 -13.77 3.05 0.90
N TYR A 41 -14.45 4.17 0.66
CA TYR A 41 -15.88 4.15 0.28
C TYR A 41 -16.13 3.52 -1.09
N LEU A 42 -15.26 3.72 -2.08
CA LEU A 42 -15.42 3.15 -3.43
C LEU A 42 -15.18 1.64 -3.46
N VAL A 43 -14.22 1.13 -2.69
CA VAL A 43 -14.03 -0.33 -2.55
C VAL A 43 -15.22 -0.97 -1.83
N PHE A 44 -15.72 -0.35 -0.76
CA PHE A 44 -16.90 -0.86 -0.03
C PHE A 44 -18.17 -0.85 -0.90
N SER A 45 -18.45 0.24 -1.61
CA SER A 45 -19.64 0.33 -2.46
C SER A 45 -19.57 -0.62 -3.66
N LEU A 46 -18.39 -0.84 -4.24
CA LEU A 46 -18.18 -1.83 -5.29
C LEU A 46 -18.41 -3.27 -4.80
N ILE A 47 -17.96 -3.62 -3.59
CA ILE A 47 -18.23 -4.93 -2.97
C ILE A 47 -19.74 -5.10 -2.75
N MET A 48 -20.42 -4.10 -2.17
CA MET A 48 -21.86 -4.16 -1.94
C MET A 48 -22.66 -4.21 -3.26
N PHE A 49 -22.20 -3.51 -4.30
CA PHE A 49 -22.76 -3.58 -5.65
C PHE A 49 -22.62 -4.98 -6.25
N PHE A 50 -21.48 -5.65 -6.10
CA PHE A 50 -21.34 -7.04 -6.53
C PHE A 50 -22.22 -7.99 -5.72
N VAL A 51 -22.30 -7.86 -4.38
CA VAL A 51 -23.14 -8.73 -3.56
C VAL A 51 -24.63 -8.57 -3.91
N GLY A 52 -25.14 -7.34 -3.95
CA GLY A 52 -26.54 -7.07 -4.31
C GLY A 52 -26.85 -7.35 -5.78
N GLY A 53 -25.93 -7.03 -6.68
CA GLY A 53 -26.05 -7.27 -8.12
C GLY A 53 -26.02 -8.74 -8.50
N LEU A 54 -25.18 -9.54 -7.84
CA LEU A 54 -25.18 -11.00 -7.99
C LEU A 54 -26.46 -11.61 -7.42
N MET A 55 -26.93 -11.16 -6.25
CA MET A 55 -28.22 -11.62 -5.69
C MET A 55 -29.38 -11.33 -6.65
N ALA A 56 -29.45 -10.12 -7.21
CA ALA A 56 -30.45 -9.74 -8.21
C ALA A 56 -30.31 -10.49 -9.55
N LEU A 57 -29.08 -10.91 -9.92
CA LEU A 57 -28.83 -11.72 -11.09
C LEU A 57 -29.22 -13.19 -10.87
N PHE A 58 -29.00 -13.75 -9.68
CA PHE A 58 -29.48 -15.09 -9.32
C PHE A 58 -31.01 -15.17 -9.34
N ILE A 59 -31.71 -14.17 -8.78
CA ILE A 59 -33.19 -14.04 -8.83
C ILE A 59 -33.72 -13.82 -10.28
N ARG A 60 -32.83 -13.59 -11.25
CA ARG A 60 -33.14 -13.48 -12.69
C ARG A 60 -32.64 -14.69 -13.51
N ALA A 61 -31.90 -15.59 -12.89
CA ALA A 61 -31.34 -16.80 -13.51
C ALA A 61 -32.06 -18.09 -13.06
N GLU A 62 -32.86 -18.00 -11.99
CA GLU A 62 -34.00 -18.89 -11.70
C GLU A 62 -35.23 -18.57 -12.56
#